data_AF-A0A1G8G0P7-F1
#
_entry.id   AF-A0A1G8G0P7-F1
#
_cell.length_a   1.000
_cell.length_b   1.000
_cell.length_c   1.000
_cell.angle_alpha   90.00
_cell.angle_beta   90.00
_cell.angle_gamma   90.00
#
_symmetry.space_group_name_H-M   'P 1'
#
loop_
_entity.id
_entity.type
_entity.pdbx_description
1 polymer ?
#
loop_
_entity_poly.entity_id
_entity_poly.type
_entity_poly.pdbx_seq_one_letter_code
_entity_poly.pdbx_strand_id
1 'polypeptide(L)'
;MKTYQYILSVLVIVLLSSFGGTSNVIKGTVKAKGTPVVLTDSLPNISDSIVDSEEEVEEVELVSDDTQASYYHDKFTGRKTASGQVFDNSKYTAAHKTLPFGTKVKVTNLKNKRFVILTITDRGPFVKGRGIDISKKAFHDLTDNHARGVLDVKIEKIVAENE
;
A
#
# COMPACT_ATOMS: atom_id res chain seq x y z
N MET A 1 -39.85 -55.34 -4.52
CA MET A 1 -40.95 -55.49 -5.50
C MET A 1 -41.62 -54.14 -5.69
N LYS A 2 -41.86 -53.77 -6.97
CA LYS A 2 -42.56 -52.57 -7.52
C LYS A 2 -41.72 -51.27 -7.50
N THR A 3 -41.05 -50.78 -8.56
CA THR A 3 -41.29 -50.48 -10.00
C THR A 3 -42.26 -49.32 -10.30
N TYR A 4 -41.65 -48.19 -10.69
CA TYR A 4 -42.00 -47.11 -11.64
C TYR A 4 -43.43 -46.56 -11.75
N GLN A 5 -43.53 -45.22 -11.66
CA GLN A 5 -44.25 -44.45 -12.67
C GLN A 5 -43.64 -43.04 -12.85
N TYR A 6 -43.00 -42.83 -14.01
CA TYR A 6 -42.70 -41.54 -14.63
C TYR A 6 -44.05 -40.83 -15.00
N ILE A 7 -44.21 -39.56 -15.39
CA ILE A 7 -43.59 -38.75 -16.46
C ILE A 7 -44.14 -37.28 -16.30
N LEU A 8 -43.38 -36.29 -16.81
CA LEU A 8 -43.86 -35.03 -17.43
C LEU A 8 -44.08 -33.84 -16.45
N SER A 9 -43.16 -32.88 -16.35
CA SER A 9 -43.13 -31.75 -17.28
C SER A 9 -41.72 -31.26 -17.62
N VAL A 10 -41.49 -31.15 -18.92
CA VAL A 10 -40.30 -30.61 -19.63
C VAL A 10 -40.35 -29.07 -19.70
N LEU A 11 -39.18 -28.47 -19.95
CA LEU A 11 -38.87 -27.07 -20.36
C LEU A 11 -38.70 -26.11 -19.18
N VAL A 12 -37.54 -25.46 -18.94
CA VAL A 12 -36.90 -24.42 -19.78
C VAL A 12 -35.37 -24.50 -19.59
N ILE A 13 -34.62 -24.92 -20.63
CA ILE A 13 -33.69 -24.12 -21.44
C ILE A 13 -32.69 -23.25 -20.65
N VAL A 14 -31.46 -23.79 -20.56
CA VAL A 14 -30.13 -23.17 -20.81
C VAL A 14 -29.97 -21.68 -20.50
N LEU A 15 -29.01 -21.38 -19.62
CA LEU A 15 -27.93 -20.43 -19.91
C LEU A 15 -26.73 -20.71 -19.00
N LEU A 16 -25.67 -21.27 -19.61
CA LEU A 16 -24.33 -21.23 -19.03
C LEU A 16 -23.91 -19.78 -18.86
N SER A 17 -23.48 -19.41 -17.66
CA SER A 17 -22.47 -18.38 -17.50
C SER A 17 -21.52 -18.77 -16.37
N SER A 18 -20.44 -19.43 -16.79
CA SER A 18 -19.15 -19.39 -16.12
C SER A 18 -18.78 -17.93 -15.89
N PHE A 19 -18.95 -17.43 -14.67
CA PHE A 19 -18.36 -16.15 -14.29
C PHE A 19 -16.98 -16.42 -13.72
N GLY A 20 -16.00 -16.42 -14.62
CA GLY A 20 -14.58 -16.51 -14.31
C GLY A 20 -14.13 -15.33 -13.47
N GLY A 21 -13.17 -15.60 -12.58
CA GLY A 21 -12.50 -14.57 -11.81
C GLY A 21 -11.78 -13.57 -12.71
N THR A 22 -11.93 -12.29 -12.38
CA THR A 22 -11.07 -11.22 -12.86
C THR A 22 -10.73 -10.32 -11.68
N SER A 23 -9.44 -10.27 -11.36
CA SER A 23 -8.82 -9.29 -10.48
C SER A 23 -9.08 -7.88 -11.03
N ASN A 24 -9.72 -7.03 -10.23
CA ASN A 24 -9.90 -5.64 -10.57
C ASN A 24 -8.57 -4.89 -10.36
N VAL A 25 -7.85 -4.67 -11.46
CA VAL A 25 -6.79 -3.67 -11.56
C VAL A 25 -7.48 -2.31 -11.68
N ILE A 26 -7.60 -1.58 -10.57
CA ILE A 26 -8.05 -0.18 -10.61
C ILE A 26 -6.84 0.68 -10.97
N LYS A 27 -6.75 1.09 -12.23
CA LYS A 27 -5.86 2.17 -12.70
C LYS A 27 -6.42 3.51 -12.19
N GLY A 28 -5.84 4.03 -11.12
CA GLY A 28 -6.15 5.36 -10.60
C GLY A 28 -5.35 6.43 -11.34
N THR A 29 -5.95 7.04 -12.36
CA THR A 29 -5.41 8.23 -13.03
C THR A 29 -5.68 9.47 -12.19
N VAL A 30 -4.62 10.20 -11.84
CA VAL A 30 -4.66 11.54 -11.24
C VAL A 30 -5.34 12.49 -12.24
N LYS A 31 -6.40 13.22 -11.85
CA LYS A 31 -6.94 14.31 -12.67
C LYS A 31 -6.94 15.64 -11.93
N ALA A 32 -6.02 16.49 -12.39
CA ALA A 32 -6.01 17.93 -12.21
C ALA A 32 -7.25 18.60 -12.83
N LYS A 33 -7.62 19.76 -12.28
CA LYS A 33 -8.69 20.66 -12.72
C LYS A 33 -8.59 21.02 -14.22
N GLY A 34 -9.71 20.94 -14.96
CA GLY A 34 -9.90 21.60 -16.26
C GLY A 34 -10.82 20.85 -17.26
N THR A 35 -12.02 21.41 -17.49
CA THR A 35 -12.87 21.53 -18.72
C THR A 35 -13.10 20.30 -19.66
N PRO A 36 -14.31 20.12 -20.25
CA PRO A 36 -14.73 18.84 -20.84
C PRO A 36 -14.24 18.69 -22.29
N VAL A 37 -13.76 17.51 -22.64
CA VAL A 37 -13.42 17.15 -24.02
C VAL A 37 -14.21 15.90 -24.42
N VAL A 38 -14.81 16.05 -25.59
CA VAL A 38 -15.79 15.20 -26.28
C VAL A 38 -15.24 13.79 -26.53
N LEU A 39 -16.10 12.79 -26.35
CA LEU A 39 -15.87 11.40 -26.75
C LEU A 39 -16.01 11.28 -28.27
N THR A 40 -14.96 10.81 -28.94
CA THR A 40 -15.09 10.21 -30.27
C THR A 40 -14.35 8.87 -30.27
N ASP A 41 -15.12 7.81 -30.48
CA ASP A 41 -14.66 6.45 -30.73
C ASP A 41 -13.72 6.43 -31.94
N SER A 42 -12.46 6.09 -31.69
CA SER A 42 -11.50 5.57 -32.67
C SER A 42 -10.30 5.07 -31.88
N LEU A 43 -10.14 3.75 -31.75
CA LEU A 43 -8.87 3.16 -31.33
C LEU A 43 -7.93 3.19 -32.55
N PRO A 44 -6.85 3.99 -32.58
CA PRO A 44 -5.74 3.68 -33.45
C PRO A 44 -4.93 2.58 -32.78
N ASN A 45 -4.63 1.56 -33.58
CA ASN A 45 -3.63 0.54 -33.31
C ASN A 45 -2.27 1.25 -33.11
N ILE A 46 -1.88 1.49 -31.86
CA ILE A 46 -0.55 2.02 -31.49
C ILE A 46 0.28 0.82 -31.01
N SER A 47 0.69 0.00 -31.97
CA SER A 47 1.84 -0.88 -31.85
C SER A 47 3.01 -0.18 -32.55
N ASP A 48 3.58 0.82 -31.89
CA ASP A 48 4.95 1.28 -32.12
C ASP A 48 5.29 2.33 -31.06
N SER A 49 6.46 2.17 -30.45
CA SER A 49 7.06 2.99 -29.38
C SER A 49 6.49 2.84 -27.96
N ILE A 50 6.25 1.62 -27.48
CA ILE A 50 6.45 1.36 -26.05
C ILE A 50 7.96 1.39 -25.85
N VAL A 51 8.46 2.57 -25.47
CA VAL A 51 9.73 2.68 -24.76
C VAL A 51 9.51 1.84 -23.50
N ASP A 52 10.09 0.63 -23.47
CA ASP A 52 10.32 -0.12 -22.24
C ASP A 52 11.20 0.75 -21.36
N SER A 53 10.57 1.69 -20.64
CA SER A 53 11.11 2.12 -19.37
C SER A 53 10.93 0.91 -18.47
N GLU A 54 11.98 0.11 -18.34
CA GLU A 54 12.09 -0.92 -17.31
C GLU A 54 11.69 -0.24 -15.99
N GLU A 55 10.47 -0.49 -15.52
CA GLU A 55 10.09 -0.14 -14.16
C GLU A 55 11.01 -0.99 -13.29
N GLU A 56 12.00 -0.36 -12.67
CA GLU A 56 12.83 -0.96 -11.62
C GLU A 56 11.87 -1.46 -10.55
N VAL A 57 11.52 -2.75 -10.63
CA VAL A 57 10.56 -3.35 -9.70
C VAL A 57 11.31 -3.54 -8.39
N GLU A 58 11.27 -2.53 -7.52
CA GLU A 58 11.81 -2.65 -6.16
C GLU A 58 11.22 -3.90 -5.50
N GLU A 59 12.05 -4.93 -5.29
CA GLU A 59 11.63 -6.13 -4.59
C GLU A 59 11.27 -5.75 -3.15
N VAL A 60 10.05 -6.08 -2.74
CA VAL A 60 9.55 -5.76 -1.40
C VAL A 60 9.36 -7.02 -0.56
N GLU A 61 10.02 -7.06 0.60
CA GLU A 61 9.88 -8.11 1.61
C GLU A 61 8.82 -7.71 2.64
N LEU A 62 7.82 -8.56 2.87
CA LEU A 62 6.79 -8.29 3.88
C LEU A 62 7.38 -8.34 5.30
N VAL A 63 7.31 -7.23 6.03
CA VAL A 63 7.71 -7.18 7.45
C VAL A 63 6.51 -7.40 8.36
N SER A 64 5.37 -6.78 8.04
CA SER A 64 4.11 -6.92 8.76
C SER A 64 2.95 -6.57 7.82
N ASP A 65 1.92 -7.40 7.78
CA ASP A 65 0.71 -7.15 7.00
C ASP A 65 -0.30 -6.25 7.73
N ASP A 66 -0.38 -6.37 9.04
CA ASP A 66 -1.24 -5.57 9.91
C ASP A 66 -0.56 -5.23 11.24
N THR A 67 -0.29 -3.95 11.47
CA THR A 67 0.24 -3.44 12.74
C THR A 67 -0.10 -1.97 12.92
N GLN A 68 -0.01 -1.44 14.15
CA GLN A 68 -0.16 -0.01 14.38
C GLN A 68 1.13 0.77 14.12
N ALA A 69 0.98 1.94 13.50
CA ALA A 69 1.96 3.02 13.46
C ALA A 69 1.51 4.17 14.36
N SER A 70 2.43 4.78 15.10
CA SER A 70 2.23 6.10 15.71
C SER A 70 3.28 7.09 15.22
N TYR A 71 3.28 8.31 15.74
CA TYR A 71 4.28 9.30 15.37
C TYR A 71 4.93 9.99 16.57
N TYR A 72 6.16 10.48 16.35
CA TYR A 72 6.91 11.20 17.38
C TYR A 72 6.29 12.56 17.74
N HIS A 73 6.35 12.89 19.02
CA HIS A 73 6.07 14.24 19.49
C HIS A 73 7.16 15.24 19.07
N ASP A 74 6.79 16.50 18.85
CA ASP A 74 7.71 17.59 18.47
C ASP A 74 8.94 17.77 19.40
N LYS A 75 8.82 17.40 20.68
CA LYS A 75 9.90 17.53 21.69
C LYS A 75 11.12 16.65 21.40
N PHE A 76 10.98 15.67 20.50
CA PHE A 76 12.09 14.79 20.13
C PHE A 76 12.98 15.40 19.05
N THR A 77 12.49 16.38 18.28
CA THR A 77 13.29 17.06 17.25
C THR A 77 14.58 17.62 17.86
N GLY A 78 15.71 17.40 17.21
CA GLY A 78 17.04 17.81 17.67
C GLY A 78 17.72 16.83 18.63
N ARG A 79 17.06 15.76 19.05
CA ARG A 79 17.68 14.70 19.88
C ARG A 79 18.36 13.66 19.00
N LYS A 80 19.36 12.96 19.55
CA LYS A 80 19.97 11.81 18.87
C LYS A 80 19.04 10.60 18.91
N THR A 81 18.92 9.90 17.79
CA THR A 81 18.29 8.58 17.68
C THR A 81 19.28 7.47 18.06
N ALA A 82 18.81 6.23 18.15
CA ALA A 82 19.66 5.07 18.37
C ALA A 82 20.68 4.79 17.24
N SER A 83 20.45 5.28 16.02
CA SER A 83 21.47 5.26 14.96
C SER A 83 22.57 6.32 15.14
N GLY A 84 22.42 7.22 16.11
CA GLY A 84 23.32 8.35 16.36
C GLY A 84 23.01 9.61 15.54
N GLN A 85 22.08 9.52 14.58
CA GLN A 85 21.65 10.69 13.79
C GLN A 85 20.75 11.62 14.62
N VAL A 86 20.75 12.91 14.28
CA VAL A 86 19.82 13.87 14.91
C VAL A 86 18.43 13.72 14.28
N PHE A 87 17.44 13.48 15.12
CA PHE A 87 16.05 13.34 14.72
C PHE A 87 15.44 14.68 14.27
N ASP A 88 14.65 14.62 13.20
CA ASP A 88 13.91 15.74 12.65
C ASP A 88 12.52 15.28 12.21
N ASN A 89 11.48 15.82 12.85
CA ASN A 89 10.09 15.47 12.55
C ASN A 89 9.63 15.86 11.14
N SER A 90 10.39 16.69 10.43
CA SER A 90 10.13 17.08 9.04
C SER A 90 10.72 16.11 8.00
N LYS A 91 11.46 15.08 8.42
CA LYS A 91 12.06 14.06 7.52
C LYS A 91 11.25 12.77 7.48
N TYR A 92 11.51 11.89 6.52
CA TYR A 92 10.89 10.56 6.44
C TYR A 92 11.75 9.51 7.13
N THR A 93 11.67 9.46 8.46
CA THR A 93 12.41 8.49 9.29
C THR A 93 11.48 7.78 10.25
N ALA A 94 11.92 6.61 10.74
CA ALA A 94 11.15 5.76 11.64
C ALA A 94 12.01 5.03 12.69
N ALA A 95 11.35 4.65 13.78
CA ALA A 95 11.81 3.66 14.74
C ALA A 95 11.21 2.29 14.43
N HIS A 96 12.06 1.26 14.42
CA HIS A 96 11.63 -0.13 14.37
C HIS A 96 12.45 -1.00 15.34
N LYS A 97 11.85 -2.08 15.87
CA LYS A 97 12.43 -2.89 16.95
C LYS A 97 13.72 -3.57 16.53
N THR A 98 13.73 -4.15 15.33
CA THR A 98 14.78 -5.10 14.91
C THR A 98 15.35 -4.81 13.52
N LEU A 99 14.73 -3.94 12.74
CA LEU A 99 15.22 -3.69 11.37
C LEU A 99 16.57 -2.96 11.46
N PRO A 100 17.56 -3.33 10.63
CA PRO A 100 18.84 -2.64 10.58
C PRO A 100 18.65 -1.14 10.34
N PHE A 101 19.50 -0.31 10.94
CA PHE A 101 19.49 1.12 10.62
C PHE A 101 19.87 1.33 9.15
N GLY A 102 19.26 2.32 8.51
CA GLY A 102 19.41 2.57 7.08
C GLY A 102 18.42 1.79 6.20
N THR A 103 17.77 0.75 6.73
CA THR A 103 16.73 0.00 6.00
C THR A 103 15.65 0.96 5.50
N LYS A 104 15.30 0.84 4.22
CA LYS A 104 14.16 1.53 3.62
C LYS A 104 12.91 0.68 3.78
N VAL A 105 11.84 1.31 4.22
CA VAL A 105 10.54 0.65 4.38
C VAL A 105 9.44 1.46 3.71
N LYS A 106 8.57 0.78 3.00
CA LYS A 106 7.28 1.30 2.55
C LYS A 106 6.25 1.03 3.64
N VAL A 107 5.64 2.10 4.13
CA VAL A 107 4.56 2.03 5.13
C VAL A 107 3.28 2.46 4.46
N THR A 108 2.31 1.56 4.39
CA THR A 108 1.03 1.77 3.72
C THR A 108 -0.09 1.85 4.76
N ASN A 109 -0.85 2.93 4.76
CA ASN A 109 -2.06 3.04 5.57
C ASN A 109 -3.15 2.12 5.00
N LEU A 110 -3.59 1.14 5.80
CA LEU A 110 -4.52 0.12 5.36
C LEU A 110 -5.90 0.68 4.98
N LYS A 111 -6.28 1.83 5.57
CA LYS A 111 -7.60 2.44 5.37
C LYS A 111 -7.74 3.14 4.01
N ASN A 112 -6.73 3.89 3.59
CA ASN A 112 -6.80 4.73 2.37
C ASN A 112 -5.77 4.34 1.30
N LYS A 113 -4.93 3.33 1.58
CA LYS A 113 -3.88 2.82 0.68
C LYS A 113 -2.79 3.84 0.31
N ARG A 114 -2.76 5.02 0.94
CA ARG A 114 -1.63 5.96 0.83
C ARG A 114 -0.41 5.32 1.49
N PHE A 115 0.75 5.56 0.91
CA PHE A 115 2.01 5.05 1.45
C PHE A 115 3.09 6.11 1.43
N VAL A 116 4.12 5.91 2.24
CA VAL A 116 5.35 6.70 2.26
C VAL A 116 6.54 5.76 2.44
N ILE A 117 7.70 6.15 1.91
CA ILE A 117 8.95 5.42 2.11
C ILE A 117 9.76 6.13 3.20
N LEU A 118 10.21 5.38 4.20
CA LEU A 118 10.98 5.90 5.32
C LEU A 118 12.30 5.15 5.48
N THR A 119 13.26 5.79 6.15
CA THR A 119 14.49 5.15 6.61
C THR A 119 14.38 4.78 8.09
N ILE A 120 14.77 3.56 8.47
CA ILE A 120 14.90 3.18 9.88
C ILE A 120 16.13 3.84 10.49
N THR A 121 15.92 4.70 11.49
CA THR A 121 17.00 5.45 12.16
C THR A 121 16.98 5.30 13.68
N ASP A 122 15.97 4.65 14.24
CA ASP A 122 15.79 4.58 15.69
C ASP A 122 15.22 3.23 16.15
N ARG A 123 15.16 3.02 17.47
CA ARG A 123 14.66 1.79 18.10
C ARG A 123 13.34 2.03 18.84
N GLY A 124 12.55 0.97 18.90
CA GLY A 124 11.17 1.01 19.39
C GLY A 124 10.20 0.68 18.25
N PRO A 125 8.90 0.91 18.42
CA PRO A 125 8.23 1.26 19.67
C PRO A 125 8.29 0.11 20.69
N PHE A 126 8.41 0.44 21.98
CA PHE A 126 8.40 -0.56 23.07
C PHE A 126 7.01 -0.77 23.68
N VAL A 127 5.97 -0.37 22.94
CA VAL A 127 4.56 -0.55 23.30
C VAL A 127 4.00 -1.75 22.55
N LYS A 128 3.21 -2.59 23.23
CA LYS A 128 2.53 -3.74 22.61
C LYS A 128 1.56 -3.28 21.53
N GLY A 129 1.44 -4.05 20.45
CA GLY A 129 0.53 -3.77 19.33
C GLY A 129 1.04 -2.72 18.32
N ARG A 130 2.17 -2.06 18.61
CA ARG A 130 2.78 -1.09 17.69
C ARG A 130 4.02 -1.67 17.03
N GLY A 131 4.08 -1.54 15.72
CA GLY A 131 5.15 -2.05 14.88
C GLY A 131 6.18 -0.97 14.57
N ILE A 132 5.73 0.28 14.41
CA ILE A 132 6.60 1.37 13.95
C ILE A 132 6.17 2.72 14.56
N ASP A 133 7.15 3.56 14.89
CA ASP A 133 6.93 4.97 15.17
C ASP A 133 7.55 5.78 14.03
N ILE A 134 6.76 6.58 13.32
CA ILE A 134 7.20 7.37 12.17
C ILE A 134 7.31 8.86 12.52
N SER A 135 7.99 9.64 11.69
CA SER A 135 8.01 11.09 11.87
C SER A 135 6.61 11.70 11.73
N LYS A 136 6.39 12.85 12.36
CA LYS A 136 5.11 13.57 12.28
C LYS A 136 4.75 13.95 10.84
N LYS A 137 5.73 14.39 10.04
CA LYS A 137 5.51 14.66 8.61
C LYS A 137 4.98 13.41 7.89
N ALA A 138 5.65 12.27 8.06
CA ALA A 138 5.25 11.03 7.39
C ALA A 138 3.84 10.60 7.80
N PHE A 139 3.47 10.75 9.07
CA PHE A 139 2.12 10.43 9.54
C PHE A 139 1.05 11.31 8.90
N HIS A 140 1.28 12.63 8.86
CA HIS A 140 0.34 13.56 8.22
C HIS A 140 0.20 13.28 6.71
N ASP A 141 1.28 12.86 6.05
CA ASP A 141 1.23 12.48 4.63
C ASP A 141 0.49 11.14 4.38
N LEU A 142 0.22 10.36 5.43
CA LEU A 142 -0.54 9.10 5.35
C LEU A 142 -2.04 9.26 5.66
N THR A 143 -2.47 10.35 6.31
CA THR A 143 -3.86 10.51 6.75
C THR A 143 -4.23 11.97 6.89
N ASP A 144 -5.46 12.33 6.53
CA ASP A 144 -5.99 13.68 6.81
C ASP A 144 -6.57 13.79 8.24
N ASN A 145 -6.80 12.65 8.91
CA ASN A 145 -7.26 12.59 10.30
C ASN A 145 -6.08 12.47 11.26
N HIS A 146 -5.41 13.59 11.53
CA HIS A 146 -4.25 13.63 12.43
C HIS A 146 -4.64 13.36 13.91
N ALA A 147 -5.89 13.64 14.30
CA ALA A 147 -6.36 13.51 15.68
C ALA A 147 -6.37 12.06 16.20
N ARG A 148 -6.36 11.06 15.30
CA ARG A 148 -6.38 9.64 15.68
C ARG A 148 -5.11 9.20 16.42
N GLY A 149 -3.97 9.85 16.19
CA GLY A 149 -2.69 9.52 16.86
C GLY A 149 -2.02 8.22 16.38
N VAL A 150 -2.79 7.28 15.84
CA VAL A 150 -2.34 5.97 15.35
C VAL A 150 -3.02 5.57 14.04
N LEU A 151 -2.36 4.74 13.24
CA LEU A 151 -2.86 4.18 11.99
C LEU A 151 -2.61 2.67 11.94
N ASP A 152 -3.54 1.93 11.36
CA ASP A 152 -3.34 0.52 11.01
C ASP A 152 -2.61 0.47 9.66
N VAL A 153 -1.44 -0.16 9.63
CA VAL A 153 -0.50 -0.09 8.51
C VAL A 153 0.05 -1.46 8.12
N LYS A 154 0.40 -1.58 6.83
CA LYS A 154 1.30 -2.61 6.30
C LYS A 154 2.72 -2.06 6.23
N ILE A 155 3.71 -2.86 6.58
CA ILE A 155 5.13 -2.52 6.50
C ILE A 155 5.83 -3.50 5.56
N GLU A 156 6.49 -2.94 4.56
CA GLU A 156 7.27 -3.68 3.57
C GLU A 156 8.69 -3.12 3.56
N LYS A 157 9.69 -3.99 3.62
CA LYS A 157 11.10 -3.63 3.48
C LYS A 157 11.44 -3.60 1.99
N ILE A 158 12.09 -2.54 1.56
CA ILE A 158 12.56 -2.38 0.18
C ILE A 158 13.94 -3.04 0.09
N VAL A 159 14.06 -4.03 -0.78
CA VAL A 159 15.29 -4.74 -1.11
C VAL A 159 15.72 -4.23 -2.48
N ALA A 160 16.82 -3.49 -2.54
CA ALA A 160 17.44 -3.19 -3.82
C ALA A 160 18.08 -4.48 -4.35
N GLU A 161 17.96 -4.75 -5.65
CA GLU A 161 18.68 -5.85 -6.27
C GLU A 161 20.19 -5.65 -6.04
N ASN A 162 20.87 -6.72 -5.61
CA ASN A 162 22.32 -6.68 -5.45
C ASN A 162 22.94 -6.75 -6.86
N GLU A 163 23.56 -5.66 -7.32
CA GLU A 163 24.51 -5.69 -8.44
C GLU A 163 25.70 -6.63 -8.17
#